data_AF-A0A7X8WXK6-F1
#
_entry.id   AF-A0A7X8WXK6-F1
#
_cell.length_a   1.000
_cell.length_b   1.000
_cell.length_c   1.000
_cell.angle_alpha   90.00
_cell.angle_beta   90.00
_cell.angle_gamma   90.00
#
_symmetry.space_group_name_H-M   'P 1'
#
loop_
_entity.id
_entity.type
_entity.pdbx_description
1 polymer ?
#
loop_
_entity_poly.entity_id
_entity_poly.type
_entity_poly.pdbx_seq_one_letter_code
_entity_poly.pdbx_strand_id
1 'polypeptide(L)'
;MALNEAKIHIGDVKPVKENRQPIIDYVISLTHLYGIVHKEKVLEIYNSQNEDKVDGQAISNIMKEALKELKDNFVEIHRDYFVAESILEFRDFDEQLNQSKGKPYYIPEKKELLKYRDELYFEVTKQYNALKDYITENLFDGDDYKAEVICSNIQGICQFGFQINEVFNIFNNMNVNFESEEQVNEVMQLVMDLANHTRLWENNGHTPQEIFEKYEKPYLSPLPKEPFEFKGSQEAKVYSFETRKKIGRNDPCPCGSGEKYKKCCLGNNG
;
A
#
# COMPACT_ATOMS: atom_id res chain seq x y z
N MET A 1 18.71 57.71 56.27
CA MET A 1 18.58 57.68 54.80
C MET A 1 18.72 56.24 54.36
N ALA A 2 17.59 55.57 54.14
CA ALA A 2 17.53 54.13 53.87
C ALA A 2 17.72 53.87 52.37
N LEU A 3 18.68 53.01 52.04
CA LEU A 3 18.77 52.29 50.78
C LEU A 3 17.72 51.17 50.85
N ASN A 4 16.84 51.06 49.84
CA ASN A 4 16.11 49.82 49.64
C ASN A 4 15.73 49.61 48.16
N GLU A 5 16.53 48.76 47.54
CA GLU A 5 16.26 47.73 46.53
C GLU A 5 14.98 47.85 45.69
N ALA A 6 15.20 48.14 44.40
CA ALA A 6 14.20 47.95 43.34
C ALA A 6 13.97 46.45 43.11
N LYS A 7 12.79 45.95 43.49
CA LYS A 7 12.31 44.64 43.08
C LYS A 7 12.07 44.65 41.57
N ILE A 8 12.93 43.95 40.84
CA ILE A 8 12.71 43.59 39.43
C ILE A 8 11.52 42.63 39.42
N HIS A 9 10.42 43.08 38.84
CA HIS A 9 9.27 42.22 38.55
C HIS A 9 9.72 41.26 37.46
N ILE A 10 10.12 40.05 37.85
CA ILE A 10 10.23 38.92 36.93
C ILE A 10 8.81 38.66 36.49
N GLY A 11 8.44 39.24 35.34
CA GLY A 11 7.18 38.93 34.69
C GLY A 11 7.08 37.42 34.55
N ASP A 12 5.90 36.89 34.83
CA ASP A 12 5.57 35.49 34.60
C ASP A 12 6.00 35.09 33.18
N VAL A 13 7.15 34.44 33.06
CA VAL A 13 7.51 33.71 31.85
C VAL A 13 6.54 32.55 31.81
N LYS A 14 5.38 32.78 31.19
CA LYS A 14 4.51 31.69 30.78
C LYS A 14 5.37 30.75 29.95
N PRO A 15 5.46 29.44 30.27
CA PRO A 15 6.13 28.52 29.39
C PRO A 15 5.40 28.61 28.06
N VAL A 16 6.11 29.04 27.02
CA VAL A 16 5.63 28.91 25.65
C VAL A 16 5.51 27.40 25.45
N LYS A 17 4.31 26.85 25.64
CA LYS A 17 3.98 25.58 25.00
C LYS A 17 4.12 25.87 23.52
N GLU A 18 5.28 25.57 22.94
CA GLU A 18 5.41 25.44 21.49
C GLU A 18 4.17 24.69 21.01
N ASN A 19 3.47 25.28 20.05
CA ASN A 19 2.26 24.66 19.53
C ASN A 19 2.66 23.34 18.89
N ARG A 20 2.49 22.24 19.64
CA ARG A 20 2.90 20.90 19.25
C ARG A 20 1.93 20.23 18.27
N GLN A 21 0.77 20.83 18.06
CA GLN A 21 -0.30 20.29 17.21
C GLN A 21 0.18 20.00 15.77
N PRO A 22 0.92 20.89 15.09
CA PRO A 22 1.40 20.61 13.74
C PRO A 22 2.30 19.36 13.68
N ILE A 23 3.11 19.11 14.71
CA ILE A 23 3.95 17.90 14.75
C ILE A 23 3.07 16.65 14.90
N ILE A 24 2.06 16.71 15.77
CA ILE A 24 1.12 15.60 15.99
C ILE A 24 0.33 15.31 14.71
N ASP A 25 -0.15 16.34 14.02
CA ASP A 25 -0.87 16.17 12.76
C ASP A 25 0.02 15.47 11.70
N TYR A 26 1.31 15.83 11.61
CA TYR A 26 2.27 15.14 10.74
C TYR A 26 2.50 13.69 11.16
N VAL A 27 2.66 13.43 12.47
CA VAL A 27 2.83 12.05 12.97
C VAL A 27 1.64 11.19 12.57
N ILE A 28 0.42 11.66 12.78
CA ILE A 28 -0.82 10.93 12.44
C ILE A 28 -0.88 10.71 10.93
N SER A 29 -0.78 11.79 10.13
CA SER A 29 -0.87 11.71 8.67
C SER A 29 0.19 10.79 8.06
N LEU A 30 1.44 10.88 8.52
CA LEU A 30 2.53 10.02 8.02
C LEU A 30 2.33 8.57 8.44
N THR A 31 1.78 8.32 9.63
CA THR A 31 1.48 6.96 10.08
C THR A 31 0.35 6.35 9.25
N HIS A 32 -0.72 7.09 8.96
CA HIS A 32 -1.79 6.61 8.08
C HIS A 32 -1.33 6.39 6.63
N LEU A 33 -0.38 7.19 6.13
CA LEU A 33 0.17 7.04 4.78
C LEU A 33 1.18 5.88 4.66
N TYR A 34 1.99 5.61 5.69
CA TYR A 34 3.10 4.65 5.62
C TYR A 34 2.88 3.37 6.43
N GLY A 35 1.90 3.34 7.33
CA GLY A 35 1.69 2.28 8.32
C GLY A 35 2.72 2.31 9.44
N ILE A 36 4.01 2.38 9.11
CA ILE A 36 5.14 2.48 10.06
C ILE A 36 6.04 3.66 9.65
N VAL A 37 6.29 4.59 10.57
CA VAL A 37 7.20 5.71 10.33
C VAL A 37 8.17 5.91 11.48
N HIS A 38 9.46 5.95 11.16
CA HIS A 38 10.52 6.22 12.14
C HIS A 38 10.51 7.71 12.53
N LYS A 39 10.78 8.02 13.80
CA LYS A 39 10.79 9.41 14.30
C LYS A 39 11.68 10.37 13.50
N GLU A 40 12.81 9.89 12.98
CA GLU A 40 13.72 10.69 12.15
C GLU A 40 13.12 11.03 10.79
N LYS A 41 12.27 10.14 10.23
CA LYS A 41 11.57 10.41 8.96
C LYS A 41 10.46 11.45 9.16
N VAL A 42 9.77 11.42 10.31
CA VAL A 42 8.83 12.48 10.70
C VAL A 42 9.55 13.83 10.79
N LEU A 43 10.69 13.87 11.49
CA LEU A 43 11.51 15.08 11.63
C LEU A 43 11.94 15.63 10.26
N GLU A 44 12.46 14.78 9.38
CA GLU A 44 12.89 15.12 8.03
C GLU A 44 11.74 15.75 7.22
N ILE A 45 10.59 15.09 7.15
CA ILE A 45 9.46 15.56 6.34
C ILE A 45 8.87 16.84 6.92
N TYR A 46 8.65 16.89 8.24
CA TYR A 46 8.16 18.09 8.91
C TYR A 46 9.08 19.29 8.64
N ASN A 47 10.39 19.12 8.84
CA ASN A 47 11.35 20.18 8.59
C ASN A 47 11.52 20.50 7.10
N SER A 48 11.20 19.61 6.16
CA SER A 48 11.22 19.96 4.74
C SER A 48 10.05 20.86 4.32
N GLN A 49 8.90 20.75 5.01
CA GLN A 49 7.63 21.37 4.61
C GLN A 49 7.19 22.58 5.46
N ASN A 50 7.92 22.91 6.53
CA ASN A 50 7.58 24.01 7.44
C ASN A 50 8.74 24.99 7.57
N GLU A 51 8.47 26.29 7.66
CA GLU A 51 9.49 27.30 7.93
C GLU A 51 10.04 27.16 9.35
N ASP A 52 9.14 27.01 10.32
CA ASP A 52 9.46 26.74 11.73
C ASP A 52 9.97 25.32 11.90
N LYS A 53 11.30 25.17 11.94
CA LYS A 53 11.95 23.87 12.14
C LYS A 53 11.91 23.45 13.60
N VAL A 54 11.91 22.15 13.83
CA VAL A 54 12.04 21.54 15.15
C VAL A 54 13.26 20.62 15.19
N ASP A 55 13.69 20.23 16.38
CA ASP A 55 14.74 19.23 16.57
C ASP A 55 14.15 17.84 16.87
N GLY A 56 15.03 16.84 16.98
CA GLY A 56 14.62 15.48 17.34
C GLY A 56 14.06 15.36 18.77
N GLN A 57 14.34 16.32 19.66
CA GLN A 57 13.79 16.33 21.01
C GLN A 57 12.30 16.65 20.98
N ALA A 58 11.87 17.56 20.10
CA ALA A 58 10.45 17.84 19.89
C ALA A 58 9.66 16.57 19.50
N ILE A 59 10.16 15.78 18.54
CA ILE A 59 9.51 14.51 18.15
C ILE A 59 9.54 13.49 19.30
N SER A 60 10.67 13.40 20.00
CA SER A 60 10.82 12.50 21.16
C SER A 60 9.88 12.87 22.32
N ASN A 61 9.53 14.15 22.46
CA ASN A 61 8.53 14.61 23.43
C ASN A 61 7.12 14.20 23.02
N ILE A 62 6.76 14.28 21.72
CA ILE A 62 5.49 13.75 21.21
C ILE A 62 5.33 12.27 21.57
N MET A 63 6.40 11.47 21.39
CA MET A 63 6.38 10.04 21.72
C MET A 63 6.10 9.73 23.19
N LYS A 64 6.30 10.69 24.10
CA LYS A 64 6.09 10.50 25.55
C LYS A 64 4.84 11.18 26.07
N GLU A 65 4.46 12.30 25.48
CA GLU A 65 3.49 13.23 26.04
C GLU A 65 2.18 13.31 25.25
N ALA A 66 2.13 12.80 24.02
CA ALA A 66 0.95 12.82 23.16
C ALA A 66 0.23 11.46 23.05
N LEU A 67 0.59 10.48 23.90
CA LEU A 67 0.12 9.09 23.80
C LEU A 67 -1.39 8.94 23.63
N LYS A 68 -2.18 9.71 24.40
CA LYS A 68 -3.64 9.66 24.30
C LYS A 68 -4.13 10.14 22.93
N GLU A 69 -3.61 11.27 22.46
CA GLU A 69 -4.04 11.85 21.18
C GLU A 69 -3.63 10.98 20.00
N LEU A 70 -2.44 10.37 20.05
CA LEU A 70 -2.01 9.39 19.06
C LEU A 70 -2.93 8.16 19.06
N LYS A 71 -3.23 7.61 20.24
CA LYS A 71 -4.11 6.46 20.37
C LYS A 71 -5.56 6.74 19.93
N ASP A 72 -6.09 7.92 20.24
CA ASP A 72 -7.41 8.37 19.78
C ASP A 72 -7.46 8.50 18.24
N ASN A 73 -6.32 8.43 17.55
CA ASN A 73 -6.18 8.41 16.09
C ASN A 73 -5.45 7.13 15.62
N PHE A 74 -5.58 6.01 16.33
CA PHE A 74 -5.05 4.69 15.92
C PHE A 74 -3.54 4.65 15.64
N VAL A 75 -2.77 5.51 16.32
CA VAL A 75 -1.31 5.52 16.26
C VAL A 75 -0.74 5.04 17.60
N GLU A 76 0.03 3.97 17.53
CA GLU A 76 0.81 3.43 18.64
C GLU A 76 2.31 3.71 18.47
N ILE A 77 3.06 3.49 19.54
CA ILE A 77 4.51 3.67 19.56
C ILE A 77 5.18 2.33 19.80
N HIS A 78 6.05 1.94 18.88
CA HIS A 78 6.87 0.75 19.01
C HIS A 78 8.34 1.09 18.75
N ARG A 79 9.18 1.03 19.79
CA ARG A 79 10.59 1.47 19.73
C ARG A 79 10.67 2.95 19.30
N ASP A 80 11.44 3.26 18.26
CA ASP A 80 11.59 4.60 17.67
C ASP A 80 10.60 4.89 16.52
N TYR A 81 9.52 4.11 16.43
CA TYR A 81 8.52 4.21 15.36
C TYR A 81 7.14 4.60 15.90
N PHE A 82 6.43 5.38 15.09
CA PHE A 82 4.98 5.50 15.13
C PHE A 82 4.40 4.45 14.18
N VAL A 83 3.37 3.73 14.65
CA VAL A 83 2.84 2.53 13.99
C VAL A 83 1.32 2.58 14.03
N ALA A 84 0.67 2.30 12.90
CA ALA A 84 -0.77 2.13 12.84
C ALA A 84 -1.18 0.96 13.76
N GLU A 85 -2.20 1.17 14.61
CA GLU A 85 -2.65 0.21 15.64
C GLU A 85 -2.86 -1.20 15.06
N SER A 86 -3.50 -1.28 13.89
CA SER A 86 -3.79 -2.54 13.19
C SER A 86 -2.55 -3.41 12.95
N ILE A 87 -1.38 -2.84 12.65
CA ILE A 87 -0.14 -3.59 12.41
C ILE A 87 0.33 -4.30 13.69
N LEU A 88 0.15 -3.69 14.86
CA LEU A 88 0.57 -4.27 16.13
C LEU A 88 -0.41 -5.34 16.63
N GLU A 89 -1.71 -5.17 16.36
CA GLU A 89 -2.74 -6.15 16.74
C GLU A 89 -2.53 -7.52 16.08
N PHE A 90 -2.10 -7.54 14.81
CA PHE A 90 -1.90 -8.78 14.05
C PHE A 90 -0.48 -9.38 14.19
N ARG A 91 0.42 -8.75 14.96
CA ARG A 91 1.86 -9.10 15.16
C ARG A 91 2.73 -8.93 13.90
N ASP A 92 2.39 -7.96 13.05
CA ASP A 92 2.99 -7.81 11.72
C ASP A 92 4.09 -6.73 11.62
N PHE A 93 4.55 -6.14 12.73
CA PHE A 93 5.52 -5.04 12.70
C PHE A 93 6.81 -5.36 11.92
N ASP A 94 7.49 -6.46 12.25
CA ASP A 94 8.77 -6.80 11.62
C ASP A 94 8.57 -7.24 10.15
N GLU A 95 7.43 -7.86 9.82
CA GLU A 95 7.09 -8.24 8.45
C GLU A 95 6.83 -7.01 7.60
N GLN A 96 5.94 -6.12 8.05
CA GLN A 96 5.62 -4.88 7.35
C GLN A 96 6.85 -4.00 7.15
N LEU A 97 7.68 -3.86 8.18
CA LEU A 97 8.93 -3.11 8.10
C LEU A 97 9.91 -3.72 7.08
N ASN A 98 9.93 -5.05 6.95
CA ASN A 98 10.75 -5.71 5.93
C ASN A 98 10.21 -5.52 4.52
N GLN A 99 8.89 -5.50 4.33
CA GLN A 99 8.27 -5.31 3.00
C GLN A 99 8.52 -3.90 2.45
N SER A 100 8.58 -2.88 3.31
CA SER A 100 8.87 -1.49 2.93
C SER A 100 10.36 -1.14 2.89
N LYS A 101 11.23 -2.04 3.38
CA LYS A 101 12.66 -1.80 3.52
C LYS A 101 13.35 -1.53 2.18
N GLY A 102 14.09 -0.43 2.11
CA GLY A 102 14.89 -0.06 0.94
C GLY A 102 14.08 0.58 -0.20
N LYS A 103 12.75 0.66 -0.07
CA LYS A 103 11.91 1.38 -1.02
C LYS A 103 11.91 2.89 -0.69
N PRO A 104 11.80 3.75 -1.71
CA PRO A 104 11.73 5.21 -1.53
C PRO A 104 10.41 5.60 -0.85
N TYR A 105 10.38 6.79 -0.23
CA TYR A 105 9.15 7.34 0.36
C TYR A 105 8.44 8.25 -0.64
N TYR A 106 7.13 8.06 -0.78
CA TYR A 106 6.26 9.06 -1.41
C TYR A 106 6.03 10.20 -0.43
N ILE A 107 6.49 11.41 -0.75
CA ILE A 107 6.29 12.60 0.08
C ILE A 107 5.35 13.55 -0.68
N PRO A 108 4.04 13.56 -0.35
CA PRO A 108 3.10 14.48 -0.97
C PRO A 108 3.30 15.91 -0.45
N GLU A 109 2.77 16.88 -1.20
CA GLU A 109 2.71 18.29 -0.75
C GLU A 109 2.00 18.40 0.60
N LYS A 110 2.41 19.36 1.44
CA LYS A 110 1.90 19.53 2.82
C LYS A 110 0.37 19.48 2.93
N LYS A 111 -0.33 20.17 2.03
CA LYS A 111 -1.81 20.21 2.04
C LYS A 111 -2.42 18.84 1.76
N GLU A 112 -1.78 18.05 0.92
CA GLU A 112 -2.23 16.71 0.56
C GLU A 112 -1.90 15.72 1.68
N LEU A 113 -0.68 15.79 2.24
CA LEU A 113 -0.27 14.98 3.38
C LEU A 113 -1.26 15.10 4.54
N LEU A 114 -1.64 16.33 4.90
CA LEU A 114 -2.50 16.57 6.06
C LEU A 114 -3.94 16.07 5.90
N LYS A 115 -4.38 15.67 4.70
CA LYS A 115 -5.68 14.99 4.52
C LYS A 115 -5.69 13.61 5.18
N TYR A 116 -4.55 12.91 5.17
CA TYR A 116 -4.37 11.63 5.86
C TYR A 116 -4.47 11.76 7.38
N ARG A 117 -4.63 12.96 7.94
CA ARG A 117 -4.99 13.08 9.35
C ARG A 117 -6.34 12.40 9.64
N ASP A 118 -7.26 12.42 8.69
CA ASP A 118 -8.48 11.61 8.72
C ASP A 118 -8.12 10.16 8.33
N GLU A 119 -8.39 9.21 9.21
CA GLU A 119 -8.12 7.79 8.97
C GLU A 119 -8.96 7.24 7.81
N LEU A 120 -10.16 7.77 7.60
CA LEU A 120 -11.06 7.33 6.53
C LEU A 120 -10.69 7.93 5.17
N TYR A 121 -9.68 8.80 5.14
CA TYR A 121 -9.26 9.45 3.91
C TYR A 121 -8.53 8.47 2.98
N PHE A 122 -8.95 8.47 1.72
CA PHE A 122 -8.19 7.91 0.61
C PHE A 122 -8.22 8.87 -0.59
N GLU A 123 -7.23 8.74 -1.48
CA GLU A 123 -7.16 9.54 -2.69
C GLU A 123 -8.26 9.10 -3.68
N VAL A 124 -9.18 10.01 -4.02
CA VAL A 124 -10.14 9.79 -5.11
C VAL A 124 -9.43 10.03 -6.44
N THR A 125 -8.97 8.95 -7.06
CA THR A 125 -8.22 8.98 -8.31
C THR A 125 -9.14 8.95 -9.53
N LYS A 126 -8.58 9.23 -10.72
CA LYS A 126 -9.32 9.02 -11.98
C LYS A 126 -9.73 7.55 -12.18
N GLN A 127 -8.95 6.59 -11.64
CA GLN A 127 -9.27 5.17 -11.69
C GLN A 127 -10.42 4.80 -10.78
N TYR A 128 -10.48 5.39 -9.58
CA TYR A 128 -11.63 5.23 -8.68
C TYR A 128 -12.91 5.71 -9.38
N ASN A 129 -12.87 6.92 -9.97
CA ASN A 129 -14.01 7.45 -10.69
C ASN A 129 -14.37 6.60 -11.92
N ALA A 130 -13.39 6.11 -12.68
CA ALA A 130 -13.67 5.24 -13.83
C ALA A 130 -14.38 3.94 -13.43
N LEU A 131 -13.96 3.32 -12.33
CA LEU A 131 -14.66 2.15 -11.78
C LEU A 131 -16.08 2.51 -11.31
N LYS A 132 -16.23 3.62 -10.58
CA LYS A 132 -17.52 4.08 -10.07
C LYS A 132 -18.50 4.40 -11.20
N ASP A 133 -18.05 5.14 -12.21
CA ASP A 133 -18.85 5.53 -13.37
C ASP A 133 -19.35 4.27 -14.10
N TYR A 134 -18.46 3.31 -14.38
CA TYR A 134 -18.84 2.04 -15.00
C TYR A 134 -19.88 1.28 -14.16
N ILE A 135 -19.64 1.12 -12.86
CA ILE A 135 -20.54 0.37 -11.96
C ILE A 135 -21.90 1.06 -11.87
N THR A 136 -21.92 2.39 -11.80
CA THR A 136 -23.15 3.20 -11.74
C THR A 136 -23.99 2.98 -12.99
N GLU A 137 -23.39 3.10 -14.17
CA GLU A 137 -24.10 3.06 -15.44
C GLU A 137 -24.49 1.63 -15.86
N ASN A 138 -23.62 0.65 -15.62
CA ASN A 138 -23.75 -0.69 -16.23
C ASN A 138 -24.21 -1.77 -15.25
N LEU A 139 -24.08 -1.57 -13.93
CA LEU A 139 -24.43 -2.59 -12.93
C LEU A 139 -25.58 -2.17 -12.00
N PHE A 140 -25.87 -0.87 -11.90
CA PHE A 140 -26.84 -0.35 -10.93
C PHE A 140 -27.85 0.65 -11.49
N ASP A 141 -28.04 0.71 -12.81
CA ASP A 141 -29.07 1.53 -13.47
C ASP A 141 -29.05 3.02 -13.03
N GLY A 142 -27.87 3.57 -12.75
CA GLY A 142 -27.67 4.95 -12.31
C GLY A 142 -27.72 5.19 -10.78
N ASP A 143 -27.78 4.14 -9.95
CA ASP A 143 -27.76 4.26 -8.49
C ASP A 143 -26.32 4.54 -7.97
N ASP A 144 -25.98 5.84 -7.91
CA ASP A 144 -24.68 6.36 -7.46
C ASP A 144 -24.32 5.91 -6.03
N TYR A 145 -25.32 5.79 -5.14
CA TYR A 145 -25.07 5.41 -3.75
C TYR A 145 -24.56 3.97 -3.65
N LYS A 146 -25.19 3.03 -4.37
CA LYS A 146 -24.71 1.63 -4.39
C LYS A 146 -23.34 1.51 -5.04
N ALA A 147 -23.10 2.28 -6.10
CA ALA A 147 -21.80 2.32 -6.75
C ALA A 147 -20.71 2.83 -5.80
N GLU A 148 -20.97 3.91 -5.06
CA GLU A 148 -20.06 4.45 -4.05
C GLU A 148 -19.76 3.43 -2.95
N VAL A 149 -20.77 2.72 -2.46
CA VAL A 149 -20.58 1.67 -1.44
C VAL A 149 -19.67 0.56 -1.98
N ILE A 150 -19.90 0.06 -3.19
CA ILE A 150 -19.02 -0.98 -3.75
C ILE A 150 -17.60 -0.45 -3.97
N CYS A 151 -17.46 0.72 -4.59
CA CYS A 151 -16.16 1.27 -4.94
C CYS A 151 -15.32 1.57 -3.70
N SER A 152 -15.91 2.13 -2.64
CA SER A 152 -15.20 2.39 -1.39
C SER A 152 -14.75 1.09 -0.70
N ASN A 153 -15.56 0.03 -0.73
CA ASN A 153 -15.15 -1.29 -0.22
C ASN A 153 -14.02 -1.91 -1.05
N ILE A 154 -14.09 -1.83 -2.38
CA ILE A 154 -13.02 -2.30 -3.27
C ILE A 154 -11.73 -1.51 -3.03
N GLN A 155 -11.83 -0.18 -2.87
CA GLN A 155 -10.71 0.68 -2.53
C GLN A 155 -10.03 0.24 -1.22
N GLY A 156 -10.82 -0.11 -0.20
CA GLY A 156 -10.30 -0.67 1.04
C GLY A 156 -9.51 -1.97 0.82
N ILE A 157 -10.04 -2.90 0.01
CA ILE A 157 -9.32 -4.14 -0.37
C ILE A 157 -8.02 -3.82 -1.12
N CYS A 158 -8.06 -2.86 -2.05
CA CYS A 158 -6.87 -2.44 -2.80
C CYS A 158 -5.77 -1.90 -1.88
N GLN A 159 -6.15 -1.21 -0.79
CA GLN A 159 -5.21 -0.62 0.16
C GLN A 159 -4.69 -1.64 1.18
N PHE A 160 -5.51 -2.61 1.58
CA PHE A 160 -5.21 -3.54 2.68
C PHE A 160 -5.31 -5.00 2.23
N GLY A 161 -4.21 -5.52 1.66
CA GLY A 161 -4.10 -6.94 1.32
C GLY A 161 -4.98 -7.36 0.13
N PHE A 162 -4.75 -6.71 -1.02
CA PHE A 162 -5.53 -6.93 -2.26
C PHE A 162 -5.62 -8.41 -2.63
N GLN A 163 -6.85 -8.90 -2.66
CA GLN A 163 -7.19 -10.27 -3.01
C GLN A 163 -8.44 -10.27 -3.89
N ILE A 164 -8.30 -10.85 -5.09
CA ILE A 164 -9.37 -10.80 -6.11
C ILE A 164 -10.66 -11.49 -5.64
N ASN A 165 -10.54 -12.55 -4.83
CA ASN A 165 -11.69 -13.23 -4.22
C ASN A 165 -12.51 -12.32 -3.31
N GLU A 166 -11.87 -11.42 -2.57
CA GLU A 166 -12.58 -10.47 -1.70
C GLU A 166 -13.36 -9.44 -2.54
N VAL A 167 -12.82 -9.06 -3.69
CA VAL A 167 -13.56 -8.21 -4.64
C VAL A 167 -14.80 -8.94 -5.18
N PHE A 168 -14.67 -10.21 -5.56
CA PHE A 168 -15.83 -11.02 -5.95
C PHE A 168 -16.85 -11.16 -4.82
N ASN A 169 -16.40 -11.30 -3.57
CA ASN A 169 -17.28 -11.38 -2.40
C ASN A 169 -18.13 -10.10 -2.26
N ILE A 170 -17.57 -8.91 -2.51
CA ILE A 170 -18.34 -7.66 -2.50
C ILE A 170 -19.47 -7.71 -3.54
N PHE A 171 -19.14 -8.05 -4.79
CA PHE A 171 -20.15 -8.12 -5.85
C PHE A 171 -21.25 -9.14 -5.53
N ASN A 172 -20.88 -10.31 -5.04
CA ASN A 172 -21.83 -11.36 -4.64
C ASN A 172 -22.72 -10.92 -3.48
N ASN A 173 -22.15 -10.30 -2.43
CA ASN A 173 -22.91 -9.83 -1.27
C ASN A 173 -23.90 -8.70 -1.63
N MET A 174 -23.57 -7.92 -2.65
CA MET A 174 -24.43 -6.87 -3.21
C MET A 174 -25.42 -7.40 -4.26
N ASN A 175 -25.43 -8.71 -4.51
CA ASN A 175 -26.26 -9.40 -5.50
C ASN A 175 -26.11 -8.81 -6.92
N VAL A 176 -24.89 -8.41 -7.28
CA VAL A 176 -24.58 -7.95 -8.65
C VAL A 176 -24.64 -9.16 -9.59
N ASN A 177 -25.46 -9.05 -10.63
CA ASN A 177 -25.56 -10.05 -11.68
C ASN A 177 -24.84 -9.52 -12.91
N PHE A 178 -23.77 -10.20 -13.31
CA PHE A 178 -23.07 -9.90 -14.55
C PHE A 178 -23.79 -10.56 -15.73
N GLU A 179 -23.91 -9.82 -16.84
CA GLU A 179 -24.59 -10.28 -18.05
C GLU A 179 -23.73 -11.25 -18.87
N SER A 180 -22.41 -11.16 -18.75
CA SER A 180 -21.46 -11.95 -19.52
C SER A 180 -20.08 -12.03 -18.85
N GLU A 181 -19.26 -12.98 -19.30
CA GLU A 181 -17.84 -13.07 -18.92
C GLU A 181 -17.06 -11.82 -19.39
N GLU A 182 -17.46 -11.22 -20.51
CA GLU A 182 -16.87 -9.98 -21.01
C GLU A 182 -17.07 -8.83 -20.02
N GLN A 183 -18.28 -8.67 -19.48
CA GLN A 183 -18.58 -7.65 -18.47
C GLN A 183 -17.77 -7.86 -17.18
N VAL A 184 -17.58 -9.12 -16.75
CA VAL A 184 -16.71 -9.45 -15.62
C VAL A 184 -15.28 -9.00 -15.91
N ASN A 185 -14.75 -9.29 -17.10
CA ASN A 185 -13.40 -8.90 -17.49
C ASN A 185 -13.21 -7.38 -17.53
N GLU A 186 -14.20 -6.63 -18.04
CA GLU A 186 -14.17 -5.16 -18.06
C GLU A 186 -14.08 -4.57 -16.65
N VAL A 187 -14.94 -5.02 -15.74
CA VAL A 187 -14.91 -4.58 -14.33
C VAL A 187 -13.59 -4.95 -13.68
N MET A 188 -13.08 -6.15 -13.94
CA MET A 188 -11.83 -6.59 -13.35
C MET A 188 -10.61 -5.83 -13.87
N GLN A 189 -10.62 -5.39 -15.11
CA GLN A 189 -9.60 -4.46 -15.61
C GLN A 189 -9.64 -3.13 -14.87
N LEU A 190 -10.83 -2.57 -14.62
CA LEU A 190 -10.98 -1.32 -13.86
C LEU A 190 -10.52 -1.47 -12.39
N VAL A 191 -10.85 -2.60 -11.76
CA VAL A 191 -10.37 -2.92 -10.40
C VAL A 191 -8.86 -3.06 -10.37
N MET A 192 -8.26 -3.75 -11.34
CA MET A 192 -6.79 -3.88 -11.41
C MET A 192 -6.11 -2.53 -11.68
N ASP A 193 -6.70 -1.67 -12.50
CA ASP A 193 -6.18 -0.32 -12.72
C ASP A 193 -6.25 0.51 -11.43
N LEU A 194 -7.36 0.43 -10.68
CA LEU A 194 -7.47 1.04 -9.35
C LEU A 194 -6.39 0.50 -8.40
N ALA A 195 -6.25 -0.82 -8.28
CA ALA A 195 -5.27 -1.45 -7.39
C ALA A 195 -3.83 -1.01 -7.69
N ASN A 196 -3.45 -0.91 -8.97
CA ASN A 196 -2.13 -0.43 -9.39
C ASN A 196 -1.89 1.05 -9.09
N HIS A 197 -2.95 1.83 -8.87
CA HIS A 197 -2.93 3.26 -8.58
C HIS A 197 -3.33 3.61 -7.13
N THR A 198 -3.46 2.60 -6.26
CA THR A 198 -3.71 2.81 -4.82
C THR A 198 -2.40 2.86 -4.04
N ARG A 199 -2.34 3.75 -3.05
CA ARG A 199 -1.20 3.97 -2.16
C ARG A 199 -1.08 2.79 -1.19
N LEU A 200 0.13 2.24 -1.06
CA LEU A 200 0.39 1.07 -0.21
C LEU A 200 1.43 1.35 0.86
N TRP A 201 1.22 0.82 2.06
CA TRP A 201 2.16 0.91 3.17
C TRP A 201 3.47 0.18 2.87
N GLU A 202 3.39 -0.98 2.23
CA GLU A 202 4.54 -1.80 1.84
C GLU A 202 5.43 -1.08 0.82
N ASN A 203 4.92 -0.02 0.19
CA ASN A 203 5.62 0.81 -0.78
C ASN A 203 5.96 2.19 -0.22
N ASN A 204 5.94 2.39 1.10
CA ASN A 204 6.18 3.68 1.76
C ASN A 204 5.32 4.81 1.15
N GLY A 205 4.04 4.51 0.92
CA GLY A 205 3.07 5.44 0.36
C GLY A 205 3.15 5.60 -1.17
N HIS A 206 4.00 4.87 -1.89
CA HIS A 206 3.90 4.82 -3.35
C HIS A 206 2.79 3.87 -3.81
N THR A 207 2.25 4.10 -5.01
CA THR A 207 1.42 3.10 -5.70
C THR A 207 2.30 2.05 -6.38
N PRO A 208 1.79 0.83 -6.64
CA PRO A 208 2.51 -0.15 -7.46
C PRO A 208 2.99 0.42 -8.80
N GLN A 209 2.14 1.19 -9.49
CA GLN A 209 2.48 1.80 -10.77
C GLN A 209 3.66 2.79 -10.64
N GLU A 210 3.69 3.61 -9.60
CA GLU A 210 4.80 4.54 -9.38
C GLU A 210 6.10 3.83 -9.06
N ILE A 211 6.05 2.74 -8.26
CA ILE A 211 7.21 1.90 -7.98
C ILE A 211 7.78 1.35 -9.29
N PHE A 212 6.92 0.73 -10.09
CA PHE A 212 7.29 0.15 -11.37
C PHE A 212 7.87 1.19 -12.32
N GLU A 213 7.17 2.29 -12.57
CA GLU A 213 7.57 3.28 -13.58
C GLU A 213 8.87 4.00 -13.23
N LYS A 214 9.06 4.38 -11.96
CA LYS A 214 10.18 5.23 -11.55
C LYS A 214 11.41 4.43 -11.14
N TYR A 215 11.23 3.27 -10.54
CA TYR A 215 12.32 2.56 -9.87
C TYR A 215 12.61 1.16 -10.42
N GLU A 216 11.70 0.53 -11.16
CA GLU A 216 11.95 -0.81 -11.74
C GLU A 216 12.18 -0.76 -13.25
N LYS A 217 11.25 -0.12 -13.97
CA LYS A 217 11.24 -0.01 -15.44
C LYS A 217 12.56 0.50 -16.05
N PRO A 218 13.28 1.48 -15.46
CA PRO A 218 14.57 1.91 -16.00
C PRO A 218 15.66 0.82 -16.02
N TYR A 219 15.53 -0.21 -15.18
CA TYR A 219 16.46 -1.33 -15.08
C TYR A 219 15.98 -2.57 -15.83
N LEU A 220 14.76 -2.56 -16.35
CA LEU A 220 14.24 -3.65 -17.17
C LEU A 220 14.85 -3.59 -18.56
N SER A 221 15.25 -4.75 -19.06
CA SER A 221 15.61 -4.88 -20.47
C SER A 221 14.36 -4.67 -21.33
N PRO A 222 14.46 -3.97 -22.47
CA PRO A 222 13.36 -3.88 -23.40
C PRO A 222 12.90 -5.29 -23.79
N LEU A 223 11.60 -5.48 -23.93
CA LEU A 223 11.07 -6.73 -24.48
C LEU A 223 11.76 -7.00 -25.82
N PRO A 224 12.17 -8.26 -26.09
CA PRO A 224 12.70 -8.63 -27.39
C PRO A 224 11.74 -8.16 -28.50
N LYS A 225 12.27 -7.51 -29.54
CA LYS A 225 11.47 -6.97 -30.66
C LYS A 225 10.70 -8.07 -31.39
N GLU A 226 11.30 -9.25 -31.44
CA GLU A 226 10.65 -10.47 -31.89
C GLU A 226 9.97 -11.10 -30.67
N PRO A 227 8.70 -11.53 -30.76
CA PRO A 227 8.14 -12.46 -29.78
C PRO A 227 9.16 -13.57 -29.56
N PHE A 228 9.32 -14.03 -28.31
CA PHE A 228 10.21 -15.16 -28.05
C PHE A 228 9.72 -16.33 -28.92
N GLU A 229 10.42 -16.56 -30.05
CA GLU A 229 10.12 -17.68 -30.93
C GLU A 229 10.48 -18.91 -30.12
N PHE A 230 9.48 -19.50 -29.47
CA PHE A 230 9.56 -20.85 -29.00
C PHE A 230 9.64 -21.73 -30.24
N LYS A 231 10.85 -21.89 -30.79
CA LYS A 231 11.20 -22.87 -31.83
C LYS A 231 11.08 -24.26 -31.21
N GLY A 232 9.85 -24.66 -30.91
CA GLY A 232 9.58 -25.71 -29.95
C GLY A 232 8.10 -26.10 -29.80
N SER A 233 7.23 -25.76 -30.75
CA SER A 233 6.03 -26.60 -30.99
C SER A 233 6.41 -27.96 -31.64
N GLN A 234 7.71 -28.17 -31.92
CA GLN A 234 8.30 -29.48 -32.15
C GLN A 234 9.48 -29.70 -31.19
N GLU A 235 9.29 -30.61 -30.23
CA GLU A 235 10.28 -31.10 -29.26
C GLU A 235 10.88 -30.09 -28.27
N ALA A 236 10.07 -29.58 -27.33
CA ALA A 236 10.62 -29.14 -26.05
C ALA A 236 11.46 -30.30 -25.44
N LYS A 237 12.78 -30.12 -25.30
CA LYS A 237 13.67 -31.12 -24.70
C LYS A 237 13.45 -31.12 -23.19
N VAL A 238 12.69 -32.09 -22.72
CA VAL A 238 12.42 -32.27 -21.29
C VAL A 238 13.53 -33.14 -20.71
N TYR A 239 14.18 -32.63 -19.67
CA TYR A 239 15.25 -33.32 -18.96
C TYR A 239 14.76 -33.73 -17.58
N SER A 240 15.19 -34.91 -17.10
CA SER A 240 15.03 -35.29 -15.70
C SER A 240 15.90 -34.38 -14.83
N PHE A 241 15.32 -33.79 -13.79
CA PHE A 241 16.08 -32.97 -12.83
C PHE A 241 17.13 -33.79 -12.07
N GLU A 242 16.83 -35.06 -11.78
CA GLU A 242 17.69 -35.97 -11.03
C GLU A 242 18.87 -36.49 -11.86
N THR A 243 18.62 -36.86 -13.12
CA THR A 243 19.62 -37.54 -13.96
C THR A 243 20.22 -36.65 -15.04
N ARG A 244 19.64 -35.46 -15.29
CA ARG A 244 19.96 -34.55 -16.39
C ARG A 244 19.92 -35.20 -17.78
N LYS A 245 19.25 -36.35 -17.92
CA LYS A 245 19.07 -37.05 -19.20
C LYS A 245 17.78 -36.60 -19.88
N LYS A 246 17.80 -36.56 -21.21
CA LYS A 246 16.62 -36.29 -22.05
C LYS A 246 15.60 -37.40 -21.78
N ILE A 247 14.38 -37.02 -21.40
CA ILE A 247 13.25 -37.94 -21.24
C ILE A 247 12.59 -38.11 -22.60
N GLY A 248 12.59 -39.32 -23.13
CA GLY A 248 11.88 -39.68 -24.35
C GLY A 248 10.37 -39.73 -24.14
N ARG A 249 9.58 -39.41 -25.18
CA ARG A 249 8.11 -39.45 -25.13
C ARG A 249 7.53 -40.80 -24.66
N ASN A 250 8.25 -41.91 -24.86
CA ASN A 250 7.82 -43.25 -24.45
C ASN A 250 8.44 -43.72 -23.13
N ASP A 251 9.33 -42.94 -22.50
CA ASP A 251 9.98 -43.30 -21.24
C ASP A 251 8.99 -43.19 -20.06
N PRO A 252 9.25 -43.86 -18.92
CA PRO A 252 8.46 -43.67 -17.70
C PRO A 252 8.38 -42.19 -17.30
N CYS A 253 7.20 -41.74 -16.90
CA CYS A 253 6.95 -40.36 -16.54
C CYS A 253 7.70 -40.00 -15.24
N PRO A 254 8.45 -38.89 -15.20
CA PRO A 254 9.23 -38.50 -14.01
C PRO A 254 8.36 -38.08 -12.82
N CYS A 255 7.05 -37.88 -12.99
CA CYS A 255 6.13 -37.58 -11.87
C CYS A 255 5.81 -38.80 -11.00
N GLY A 256 6.36 -39.98 -11.32
CA GLY A 256 6.13 -41.21 -10.55
C GLY A 256 4.81 -41.91 -10.85
N SER A 257 4.06 -41.49 -11.87
CA SER A 257 2.77 -42.09 -12.23
C SER A 257 2.84 -43.54 -12.75
N GLY A 258 4.03 -44.00 -13.14
CA GLY A 258 4.23 -45.30 -13.79
C GLY A 258 3.79 -45.34 -15.26
N GLU A 259 3.19 -44.27 -15.78
CA GLU A 259 2.79 -44.17 -17.19
C GLU A 259 3.92 -43.69 -18.09
N LYS A 260 3.76 -43.81 -19.43
CA LYS A 260 4.69 -43.20 -20.40
C LYS A 260 4.55 -41.68 -20.38
N TYR A 261 5.65 -40.94 -20.53
CA TYR A 261 5.66 -39.48 -20.49
C TYR A 261 4.62 -38.83 -21.42
N LYS A 262 4.45 -39.36 -22.64
CA LYS A 262 3.42 -38.89 -23.61
C LYS A 262 1.97 -39.07 -23.20
N LYS A 263 1.67 -39.94 -22.24
CA LYS A 263 0.32 -40.25 -21.78
C LYS A 263 -0.04 -39.56 -20.45
N CYS A 264 0.96 -39.01 -19.77
CA CYS A 264 0.81 -38.35 -18.48
C CYS A 264 1.10 -36.86 -18.64
N CYS A 265 2.24 -36.38 -18.14
CA CYS A 265 2.57 -34.95 -18.11
C CYS A 265 2.72 -34.25 -19.47
N LEU A 266 2.89 -34.98 -20.59
CA LEU A 266 2.90 -34.39 -21.93
C LEU A 266 1.55 -34.52 -22.66
N GLY A 267 0.68 -35.42 -22.20
CA GLY A 267 -0.63 -35.70 -22.81
C GLY A 267 -1.79 -34.93 -22.19
N ASN A 268 -1.60 -34.40 -20.98
CA ASN A 268 -2.62 -33.61 -20.28
C ASN A 268 -2.61 -32.15 -20.77
N ASN A 269 -3.08 -31.94 -22.00
CA ASN A 269 -3.72 -30.68 -22.36
C ASN A 269 -5.22 -30.85 -22.04
N GLY A 270 -5.56 -30.61 -20.77
CA GLY A 270 -6.90 -30.23 -20.34
C GLY A 270 -6.92 -28.72 -20.15
#